data_AF-D4C7Y4-F1
#
_entry.id   AF-D4C7Y4-F1
#
_cell.length_a   1.000
_cell.length_b   1.000
_cell.length_c   1.000
_cell.angle_alpha   90.00
_cell.angle_beta   90.00
_cell.angle_gamma   90.00
#
_symmetry.space_group_name_H-M   'P 1'
#
loop_
_entity.id
_entity.type
_entity.pdbx_description
1 polymer ?
#
loop_
_entity_poly.entity_id
_entity_poly.type
_entity_poly.pdbx_seq_one_letter_code
_entity_poly.pdbx_strand_id
1 'polypeptide(L)'
;MMKGSRKQESTAGRAGCQPGDGKQDSLQSRKRGKMEKDTEKQTEKRKKERELENRTLEAQIAGSTNRREIFRYLGYRGKRPERREEELVESCIEELSGFLSPRFYGREYPFSVSQDGSLDFTCFQARSESLRKNLEGCRQVFLFGATLGAGVDLLLRRYSAIEMSRAVVMQAAAAAMIEAYCNLENRRLAEEYGRRGLYLRPRFSPGYGDFSLEYQRSFASALELEKRAGITLTDSLLMVPSKSVTAVIGIGSEACSQAGTAGGRSCEACQKEDCMYRERKEGSKGQVSRSAAGRAGTGNRQRK
;
A
#
# COMPACT_ATOMS: atom_id res chain seq x y z
N MET A 1 -82.88 37.60 47.83
CA MET A 1 -84.20 37.58 47.17
C MET A 1 -84.01 37.27 45.69
N MET A 2 -84.83 36.35 45.17
CA MET A 2 -85.06 35.97 43.75
C MET A 2 -83.89 35.34 42.99
N LYS A 3 -83.85 34.01 42.80
CA LYS A 3 -84.67 33.13 41.91
C LYS A 3 -84.47 33.41 40.42
N GLY A 4 -84.08 32.39 39.66
CA GLY A 4 -84.15 32.42 38.21
C GLY A 4 -83.49 31.24 37.49
N SER A 5 -84.03 30.03 37.64
CA SER A 5 -83.73 28.88 36.77
C SER A 5 -84.47 29.00 35.44
N ARG A 6 -83.84 28.67 34.30
CA ARG A 6 -84.42 27.88 33.18
C ARG A 6 -83.38 27.54 32.10
N LYS A 7 -83.75 26.52 31.32
CA LYS A 7 -82.95 25.56 30.55
C LYS A 7 -82.66 26.00 29.11
N GLN A 8 -81.56 25.44 28.59
CA GLN A 8 -81.27 24.87 27.26
C GLN A 8 -81.69 25.62 25.99
N GLU A 9 -80.70 25.89 25.12
CA GLU A 9 -80.69 25.35 23.75
C GLU A 9 -79.28 25.37 23.14
N SER A 10 -79.05 24.42 22.25
CA SER A 10 -77.79 24.01 21.62
C SER A 10 -77.32 24.93 20.50
N THR A 11 -76.02 25.19 20.41
CA THR A 11 -75.35 25.43 19.12
C THR A 11 -73.92 24.86 19.15
N ALA A 12 -73.60 24.10 18.12
CA ALA A 12 -72.33 23.44 17.91
C ALA A 12 -71.22 24.46 17.56
N GLY A 13 -70.21 24.58 18.42
CA GLY A 13 -68.99 25.35 18.18
C GLY A 13 -67.81 24.42 17.86
N ARG A 14 -67.27 24.53 16.64
CA ARG A 14 -66.11 23.78 16.15
C ARG A 14 -64.88 24.00 17.05
N ALA A 15 -64.26 22.90 17.49
CA ALA A 15 -62.95 22.90 18.13
C ALA A 15 -61.85 23.19 17.09
N GLY A 16 -61.22 24.37 17.21
CA GLY A 16 -59.94 24.66 16.56
C GLY A 16 -58.81 24.05 17.39
N CYS A 17 -58.26 22.93 16.92
CA CYS A 17 -57.03 22.34 17.44
C CYS A 17 -55.83 23.15 16.90
N GLN A 18 -55.12 23.87 17.77
CA GLN A 18 -53.76 24.33 17.48
C GLN A 18 -52.82 23.11 17.51
N PRO A 19 -52.01 22.84 16.47
CA PRO A 19 -50.99 21.80 16.55
C PRO A 19 -49.82 22.31 17.41
N GLY A 20 -49.58 21.62 18.52
CA GLY A 20 -48.46 21.88 19.43
C GLY A 20 -47.08 21.60 18.84
N ASP A 21 -46.13 22.38 19.33
CA ASP A 21 -44.69 22.49 19.01
C ASP A 21 -43.84 21.23 19.30
N GLY A 22 -44.41 20.02 19.26
CA GLY A 22 -43.68 18.79 19.64
C GLY A 22 -42.80 18.16 18.53
N LYS A 23 -42.95 18.58 17.26
CA LYS A 23 -42.25 17.95 16.12
C LYS A 23 -40.99 18.69 15.66
N GLN A 24 -40.82 19.97 15.98
CA GLN A 24 -39.61 20.72 15.62
C GLN A 24 -38.43 20.41 16.56
N ASP A 25 -38.70 20.18 17.85
CA ASP A 25 -37.66 19.87 18.85
C ASP A 25 -36.95 18.52 18.60
N SER A 26 -37.69 17.49 18.17
CA SER A 26 -37.13 16.16 17.90
C SER A 26 -36.23 16.12 16.66
N LEU A 27 -36.51 16.96 15.66
CA LEU A 27 -35.69 17.10 14.45
C LEU A 27 -34.45 17.97 14.70
N GLN A 28 -34.55 19.00 15.54
CA GLN A 28 -33.40 19.83 15.94
C GLN A 28 -32.43 19.05 16.84
N SER A 29 -32.94 18.24 17.78
CA SER A 29 -32.16 17.31 18.62
C SER A 29 -31.37 16.31 17.78
N ARG A 30 -32.00 15.67 16.79
CA ARG A 30 -31.31 14.71 15.89
C ARG A 30 -30.30 15.35 14.95
N LYS A 31 -30.52 16.60 14.51
CA LYS A 31 -29.57 17.36 13.71
C LYS A 31 -28.36 17.82 14.53
N ARG A 32 -28.56 18.25 15.79
CA ARG A 32 -27.47 18.61 16.72
C ARG A 32 -26.58 17.42 17.04
N GLY A 33 -27.15 16.26 17.40
CA GLY A 33 -26.37 15.05 17.68
C GLY A 33 -25.65 14.44 16.47
N LYS A 34 -26.10 14.76 15.23
CA LYS A 34 -25.38 14.38 14.00
C LYS A 34 -24.22 15.33 13.71
N MET A 35 -24.43 16.64 13.87
CA MET A 35 -23.34 17.63 13.73
C MET A 35 -22.26 17.45 14.78
N GLU A 36 -22.61 17.21 16.05
CA GLU A 36 -21.64 16.96 17.14
C GLU A 36 -20.74 15.75 16.85
N LYS A 37 -21.34 14.63 16.40
CA LYS A 37 -20.61 13.42 15.99
C LYS A 37 -19.71 13.62 14.77
N ASP A 38 -20.11 14.49 13.84
CA ASP A 38 -19.31 14.83 12.66
C ASP A 38 -18.12 15.73 13.04
N THR A 39 -18.29 16.66 14.00
CA THR A 39 -17.18 17.45 14.58
C THR A 39 -16.22 16.62 15.44
N GLU A 40 -16.72 15.68 16.24
CA GLU A 40 -15.88 14.75 17.03
C GLU A 40 -15.04 13.85 16.10
N LYS A 41 -15.64 13.28 15.05
CA LYS A 41 -14.89 12.51 14.04
C LYS A 41 -13.85 13.36 13.30
N GLN A 42 -14.16 14.61 12.97
CA GLN A 42 -13.21 15.51 12.32
C GLN A 42 -12.08 15.96 13.26
N THR A 43 -12.35 16.17 14.54
CA THR A 43 -11.32 16.50 15.53
C THR A 43 -10.44 15.31 15.86
N GLU A 44 -11.00 14.10 15.98
CA GLU A 44 -10.25 12.87 16.20
C GLU A 44 -9.37 12.51 14.98
N LYS A 45 -9.87 12.77 13.76
CA LYS A 45 -9.08 12.66 12.52
C LYS A 45 -7.91 13.66 12.50
N ARG A 46 -8.16 14.93 12.82
CA ARG A 46 -7.12 15.97 12.90
C ARG A 46 -6.12 15.72 14.02
N LYS A 47 -6.53 15.09 15.12
CA LYS A 47 -5.67 14.73 16.24
C LYS A 47 -4.76 13.55 15.89
N LYS A 48 -5.29 12.54 15.19
CA LYS A 48 -4.50 11.45 14.59
C LYS A 48 -3.55 11.93 13.49
N GLU A 49 -3.98 12.89 12.66
CA GLU A 49 -3.14 13.54 11.65
C GLU A 49 -1.98 14.30 12.32
N ARG A 50 -2.23 15.08 13.38
CA ARG A 50 -1.20 15.77 14.17
C ARG A 50 -0.28 14.85 14.96
N GLU A 51 -0.79 13.74 15.49
CA GLU A 51 0.03 12.70 16.14
C GLU A 51 0.89 11.94 15.14
N LEU A 52 0.42 11.75 13.91
CA LEU A 52 1.19 11.18 12.81
C LEU A 52 2.27 12.15 12.30
N GLU A 53 1.95 13.45 12.22
CA GLU A 53 2.86 14.53 11.83
C GLU A 53 4.04 14.71 12.82
N ASN A 54 3.85 14.42 14.11
CA ASN A 54 4.88 14.55 15.14
C ASN A 54 5.74 13.30 15.36
N ARG A 55 5.50 12.20 14.63
CA ARG A 55 6.32 10.99 14.71
C ARG A 55 7.55 11.09 13.81
N THR A 56 8.70 10.65 14.30
CA THR A 56 9.91 10.51 13.47
C THR A 56 9.61 9.62 12.27
N LEU A 57 10.34 9.80 11.17
CA LEU A 57 10.13 9.04 9.94
C LEU A 57 10.21 7.52 10.19
N GLU A 58 11.11 7.09 11.07
CA GLU A 58 11.29 5.71 11.50
C GLU A 58 10.03 5.14 12.15
N ALA A 59 9.40 5.91 13.05
CA ALA A 59 8.16 5.52 13.70
C ALA A 59 6.98 5.49 12.71
N GLN A 60 6.97 6.37 11.71
CA GLN A 60 5.98 6.34 10.63
C GLN A 60 6.14 5.10 9.74
N ILE A 61 7.38 4.72 9.40
CA ILE A 61 7.70 3.50 8.65
C ILE A 61 7.23 2.27 9.42
N ALA A 62 7.63 2.14 10.69
CA ALA A 62 7.23 1.02 11.56
C ALA A 62 5.69 0.94 11.71
N GLY A 63 5.04 2.07 11.93
CA GLY A 63 3.58 2.15 12.04
C GLY A 63 2.84 1.80 10.75
N SER A 64 3.40 2.15 9.59
CA SER A 64 2.80 1.91 8.27
C SER A 64 3.14 0.53 7.67
N THR A 65 3.99 -0.25 8.33
CA THR A 65 4.43 -1.56 7.84
C THR A 65 3.27 -2.57 7.83
N ASN A 66 3.03 -3.22 6.69
CA ASN A 66 1.92 -4.14 6.54
C ASN A 66 2.26 -5.53 7.11
N ARG A 67 1.68 -5.86 8.27
CA ARG A 67 1.89 -7.16 8.94
C ARG A 67 1.45 -8.34 8.07
N ARG A 68 0.39 -8.19 7.28
CA ARG A 68 -0.08 -9.26 6.38
C ARG A 68 0.99 -9.63 5.34
N GLU A 69 1.72 -8.63 4.85
CA GLU A 69 2.83 -8.84 3.91
C GLU A 69 4.00 -9.55 4.57
N ILE A 70 4.33 -9.23 5.82
CA ILE A 70 5.35 -9.95 6.59
C ILE A 70 4.97 -11.43 6.70
N PHE A 71 3.75 -11.74 7.14
CA PHE A 71 3.28 -13.13 7.23
C PHE A 71 3.20 -13.82 5.87
N ARG A 72 2.91 -13.09 4.79
CA ARG A 72 2.98 -13.61 3.42
C ARG A 72 4.40 -14.00 3.05
N TYR A 73 5.40 -13.18 3.35
CA TYR A 73 6.82 -13.51 3.16
C TYR A 73 7.28 -14.68 4.05
N LEU A 74 6.70 -14.83 5.23
CA LEU A 74 6.91 -15.97 6.12
C LEU A 74 6.18 -17.25 5.67
N GLY A 75 5.39 -17.19 4.60
CA GLY A 75 4.74 -18.37 4.03
C GLY A 75 3.42 -18.77 4.70
N TYR A 76 2.79 -17.91 5.50
CA TYR A 76 1.53 -18.23 6.18
C TYR A 76 0.35 -18.44 5.21
N ARG A 77 0.42 -17.98 3.94
CA ARG A 77 -0.57 -18.27 2.87
C ARG A 77 -2.03 -18.07 3.30
N GLY A 78 -2.32 -17.03 4.08
CA GLY A 78 -3.66 -16.73 4.60
C GLY A 78 -4.05 -17.49 5.88
N LYS A 79 -3.18 -18.36 6.41
CA LYS A 79 -3.33 -18.90 7.77
C LYS A 79 -3.16 -17.79 8.79
N ARG A 80 -3.97 -17.85 9.85
CA ARG A 80 -3.85 -16.93 10.97
C ARG A 80 -2.61 -17.30 11.81
N PRO A 81 -1.68 -16.37 12.04
CA PRO A 81 -0.55 -16.60 12.95
C PRO A 81 -1.06 -16.77 14.39
N GLU A 82 -0.30 -17.51 15.22
CA GLU A 82 -0.58 -17.53 16.65
C GLU A 82 0.00 -16.26 17.30
N ARG A 83 -0.41 -16.04 18.55
CA ARG A 83 -0.03 -14.84 19.31
C ARG A 83 1.49 -14.69 19.43
N ARG A 84 2.22 -15.80 19.58
CA ARG A 84 3.67 -15.78 19.72
C ARG A 84 4.37 -15.26 18.47
N GLU A 85 3.88 -15.62 17.28
CA GLU A 85 4.47 -15.13 16.03
C GLU A 85 4.08 -13.68 15.74
N GLU A 86 2.88 -13.26 16.13
CA GLU A 86 2.50 -11.84 16.13
C GLU A 86 3.43 -11.01 17.01
N GLU A 87 3.65 -11.44 18.26
CA GLU A 87 4.57 -10.78 19.19
C GLU A 87 6.02 -10.77 18.67
N LEU A 88 6.47 -11.86 18.03
CA LEU A 88 7.80 -11.92 17.43
C LEU A 88 7.94 -10.91 16.28
N VAL A 89 6.94 -10.82 15.38
CA VAL A 89 6.94 -9.85 14.28
C VAL A 89 6.98 -8.43 14.82
N GLU A 90 6.16 -8.09 15.81
CA GLU A 90 6.16 -6.74 16.40
C GLU A 90 7.50 -6.42 17.06
N SER A 91 8.10 -7.36 17.81
CA SER A 91 9.42 -7.16 18.40
C SER A 91 10.52 -6.96 17.36
N CYS A 92 10.42 -7.63 16.20
CA CYS A 92 11.36 -7.45 15.10
C CYS A 92 11.20 -6.09 14.43
N ILE A 93 9.97 -5.62 14.22
CA ILE A 93 9.69 -4.29 13.66
C ILE A 93 10.22 -3.19 14.59
N GLU A 94 9.96 -3.32 15.89
CA GLU A 94 10.42 -2.38 16.90
C GLU A 94 11.96 -2.31 16.93
N GLU A 95 12.63 -3.46 16.97
CA GLU A 95 14.09 -3.50 16.96
C GLU A 95 14.67 -2.93 15.65
N LEU A 96 14.13 -3.32 14.49
CA LEU A 96 14.54 -2.76 13.19
C LEU A 96 14.38 -1.25 13.13
N SER A 97 13.31 -0.70 13.74
CA SER A 97 13.03 0.73 13.75
C SER A 97 14.16 1.55 14.38
N GLY A 98 14.85 1.00 15.38
CA GLY A 98 16.00 1.63 16.04
C GLY A 98 17.28 1.66 15.19
N PHE A 99 17.34 0.90 14.09
CA PHE A 99 18.50 0.83 13.18
C PHE A 99 18.23 1.48 11.80
N LEU A 100 17.06 2.08 11.62
CA LEU A 100 16.75 2.78 10.38
C LEU A 100 17.59 4.04 10.24
N SER A 101 18.13 4.25 9.05
CA SER A 101 18.67 5.53 8.60
C SER A 101 18.10 5.79 7.20
N PRO A 102 16.79 6.12 7.13
CA PRO A 102 16.09 6.18 5.87
C PRO A 102 16.62 7.32 5.01
N ARG A 103 16.87 7.04 3.73
CA ARG A 103 17.27 8.05 2.74
C ARG A 103 16.43 7.90 1.49
N PHE A 104 16.01 9.03 0.93
CA PHE A 104 15.27 9.12 -0.32
C PHE A 104 15.84 10.25 -1.17
N TYR A 105 16.07 9.97 -2.45
CA TYR A 105 16.43 10.98 -3.43
C TYR A 105 15.75 10.67 -4.76
N GLY A 106 15.20 11.69 -5.39
CA GLY A 106 14.60 11.56 -6.70
C GLY A 106 14.56 12.87 -7.46
N ARG A 107 14.31 12.76 -8.76
CA ARG A 107 14.36 13.87 -9.71
C ARG A 107 13.36 13.67 -10.85
N GLU A 108 12.74 14.78 -11.27
CA GLU A 108 11.90 14.85 -12.46
C GLU A 108 12.76 14.88 -13.74
N TYR A 109 12.31 14.15 -14.76
CA TYR A 109 12.88 14.16 -16.10
C TYR A 109 11.76 14.30 -17.15
N PRO A 110 12.02 15.01 -18.27
CA PRO A 110 11.18 14.90 -19.45
C PRO A 110 11.17 13.46 -19.96
N PHE A 111 10.02 13.02 -20.45
CA PHE A 111 9.84 11.67 -20.96
C PHE A 111 9.17 11.68 -22.32
N SER A 112 9.69 10.87 -23.23
CA SER A 112 9.09 10.65 -24.55
C SER A 112 9.28 9.22 -25.02
N VAL A 113 8.47 8.81 -25.98
CA VAL A 113 8.63 7.52 -26.67
C VAL A 113 9.17 7.83 -28.06
N SER A 114 10.34 7.29 -28.39
CA SER A 114 10.97 7.46 -29.70
C SER A 114 10.20 6.71 -30.79
N GLN A 115 10.48 7.04 -32.06
CA GLN A 115 9.80 6.44 -33.21
C GLN A 115 9.98 4.92 -33.29
N ASP A 116 11.10 4.39 -32.80
CA ASP A 116 11.39 2.95 -32.76
C ASP A 116 10.75 2.23 -31.55
N GLY A 117 9.95 2.95 -30.75
CA GLY A 117 9.28 2.42 -29.55
C GLY A 117 10.16 2.41 -28.29
N SER A 118 11.39 2.93 -28.34
CA SER A 118 12.23 3.08 -27.15
C SER A 118 11.71 4.19 -26.21
N LEU A 119 11.96 4.00 -24.92
CA LEU A 119 11.57 4.91 -23.85
C LEU A 119 12.73 5.84 -23.55
N ASP A 120 12.55 7.14 -23.75
CA ASP A 120 13.59 8.15 -23.54
C ASP A 120 13.31 8.96 -22.26
N PHE A 121 14.25 8.84 -21.30
CA PHE A 121 14.22 9.52 -20.01
C PHE A 121 15.13 10.76 -19.98
N THR A 122 15.66 11.20 -21.13
CA THR A 122 16.70 12.25 -21.29
C THR A 122 18.07 11.87 -20.71
N CYS A 123 18.10 11.15 -19.59
CA CYS A 123 19.32 10.70 -18.91
C CYS A 123 19.76 9.29 -19.35
N PHE A 124 18.85 8.49 -19.90
CA PHE A 124 19.12 7.21 -20.53
C PHE A 124 17.93 6.79 -21.39
N GLN A 125 18.13 5.76 -22.22
CA GLN A 125 17.08 5.11 -22.98
C GLN A 125 16.85 3.69 -22.48
N ALA A 126 15.62 3.21 -22.56
CA ALA A 126 15.26 1.84 -22.21
C ALA A 126 14.26 1.22 -23.19
N ARG A 127 14.20 -0.10 -23.17
CA ARG A 127 13.17 -0.89 -23.86
C ARG A 127 12.47 -1.79 -22.84
N SER A 128 11.16 -1.61 -22.72
CA SER A 128 10.25 -2.46 -21.95
C SER A 128 8.82 -2.14 -22.35
N GLU A 129 8.07 -3.14 -22.79
CA GLU A 129 6.66 -3.05 -23.13
C GLU A 129 5.79 -2.86 -21.89
N SER A 130 6.14 -3.51 -20.78
CA SER A 130 5.42 -3.34 -19.50
C SER A 130 5.55 -1.91 -19.00
N LEU A 131 6.76 -1.35 -19.07
CA LEU A 131 7.01 0.03 -18.67
C LEU A 131 6.36 1.02 -19.64
N ARG A 132 6.40 0.76 -20.94
CA ARG A 132 5.72 1.59 -21.95
C ARG A 132 4.22 1.72 -21.65
N LYS A 133 3.54 0.61 -21.33
CA LYS A 133 2.13 0.60 -20.93
C LYS A 133 1.89 1.35 -19.62
N ASN A 134 2.77 1.18 -18.62
CA ASN A 134 2.67 1.90 -17.35
C ASN A 134 2.80 3.43 -17.52
N LEU A 135 3.63 3.87 -18.47
CA LEU A 135 3.92 5.29 -18.75
C LEU A 135 3.06 5.90 -19.86
N GLU A 136 2.05 5.18 -20.35
CA GLU A 136 1.18 5.66 -21.42
C GLU A 136 0.52 7.01 -21.05
N GLY A 137 0.58 7.96 -21.98
CA GLY A 137 0.06 9.33 -21.78
C GLY A 137 0.88 10.21 -20.83
N CYS A 138 2.01 9.74 -20.31
CA CYS A 138 2.90 10.56 -19.48
C CYS A 138 3.87 11.36 -20.36
N ARG A 139 4.22 12.58 -19.92
CA ARG A 139 5.23 13.45 -20.58
C ARG A 139 6.45 13.73 -19.70
N GLN A 140 6.34 13.35 -18.43
CA GLN A 140 7.39 13.49 -17.44
C GLN A 140 7.40 12.22 -16.60
N VAL A 141 8.55 11.98 -15.98
CA VAL A 141 8.77 10.86 -15.07
C VAL A 141 9.56 11.34 -13.87
N PHE A 142 9.27 10.76 -12.72
CA PHE A 142 10.06 10.92 -11.51
C PHE A 142 10.87 9.66 -11.29
N LEU A 143 12.19 9.78 -11.32
CA LEU A 143 13.12 8.69 -10.98
C LEU A 143 13.55 8.86 -9.54
N PHE A 144 13.60 7.77 -8.76
CA PHE A 144 14.10 7.86 -7.39
C PHE A 144 14.86 6.60 -6.94
N GLY A 145 15.62 6.78 -5.86
CA GLY A 145 16.19 5.73 -5.03
C GLY A 145 15.88 5.97 -3.55
N ALA A 146 15.57 4.90 -2.84
CA ALA A 146 15.24 4.89 -1.42
C ALA A 146 15.94 3.74 -0.71
N THR A 147 16.33 3.92 0.55
CA THR A 147 16.94 2.86 1.38
C THR A 147 16.53 3.00 2.84
N LEU A 148 16.49 1.87 3.57
CA LEU A 148 16.39 1.87 5.04
C LEU A 148 17.74 2.10 5.73
N GLY A 149 18.85 2.08 4.98
CA GLY A 149 20.20 2.30 5.51
C GLY A 149 20.94 1.02 5.87
N ALA A 150 22.27 1.12 6.00
CA ALA A 150 23.17 -0.01 6.24
C ALA A 150 23.01 -0.65 7.64
N GLY A 151 22.46 0.08 8.61
CA GLY A 151 22.20 -0.42 9.97
C GLY A 151 21.29 -1.66 9.96
N VAL A 152 20.30 -1.69 9.06
CA VAL A 152 19.41 -2.84 8.87
C VAL A 152 20.19 -4.06 8.39
N ASP A 153 21.09 -3.91 7.43
CA ASP A 153 21.90 -5.03 6.92
C ASP A 153 22.83 -5.59 7.99
N LEU A 154 23.43 -4.72 8.81
CA LEU A 154 24.28 -5.13 9.93
C LEU A 154 23.49 -5.93 10.97
N LEU A 155 22.28 -5.47 11.31
CA LEU A 155 21.39 -6.17 12.24
C LEU A 155 20.99 -7.56 11.69
N LEU A 156 20.60 -7.61 10.42
CA LEU A 156 20.23 -8.87 9.76
C LEU A 156 21.41 -9.86 9.74
N ARG A 157 22.62 -9.40 9.41
CA ARG A 157 23.83 -10.23 9.45
C ARG A 157 24.12 -10.76 10.85
N ARG A 158 23.95 -9.93 11.89
CA ARG A 158 24.11 -10.36 13.29
C ARG A 158 23.15 -11.50 13.63
N TYR A 159 21.85 -11.34 13.36
CA TYR A 159 20.86 -12.36 13.68
C TYR A 159 20.99 -13.63 12.85
N SER A 160 21.44 -13.54 11.59
CA SER A 160 21.77 -14.73 10.80
C SER A 160 22.86 -15.60 11.44
N ALA A 161 23.73 -15.03 12.28
CA ALA A 161 24.77 -15.78 13.00
C ALA A 161 24.32 -16.30 14.37
N ILE A 162 23.45 -15.58 15.08
CA ILE A 162 23.11 -15.90 16.48
C ILE A 162 21.71 -16.51 16.68
N GLU A 163 20.75 -16.22 15.79
CA GLU A 163 19.37 -16.72 15.90
C GLU A 163 18.66 -16.73 14.53
N MET A 164 18.83 -17.83 13.80
CA MET A 164 18.34 -17.95 12.42
C MET A 164 16.81 -17.76 12.29
N SER A 165 16.03 -18.24 13.26
CA SER A 165 14.57 -18.08 13.27
C SER A 165 14.15 -16.60 13.29
N ARG A 166 14.79 -15.81 14.15
CA ARG A 166 14.53 -14.36 14.25
C ARG A 166 15.05 -13.63 13.02
N ALA A 167 16.20 -14.06 12.46
CA ALA A 167 16.74 -13.49 11.23
C ALA A 167 15.74 -13.57 10.05
N VAL A 168 15.05 -14.70 9.89
CA VAL A 168 14.02 -14.86 8.84
C VAL A 168 12.85 -13.89 9.04
N VAL A 169 12.38 -13.73 10.29
CA VAL A 169 11.32 -12.77 10.61
C VAL A 169 11.77 -11.33 10.37
N MET A 170 12.99 -10.98 10.76
CA MET A 170 13.55 -9.67 10.48
C MET A 170 13.72 -9.40 8.99
N GLN A 171 14.13 -10.38 8.19
CA GLN A 171 14.23 -10.22 6.74
C GLN A 171 12.87 -9.90 6.11
N ALA A 172 11.82 -10.61 6.54
CA ALA A 172 10.44 -10.38 6.09
C ALA A 172 9.91 -9.01 6.55
N ALA A 173 10.16 -8.64 7.81
CA ALA A 173 9.80 -7.33 8.35
C ALA A 173 10.51 -6.20 7.59
N ALA A 174 11.83 -6.28 7.42
CA ALA A 174 12.61 -5.28 6.71
C ALA A 174 12.18 -5.13 5.24
N ALA A 175 11.80 -6.22 4.57
CA ALA A 175 11.22 -6.17 3.22
C ALA A 175 9.87 -5.43 3.19
N ALA A 176 9.01 -5.65 4.18
CA ALA A 176 7.76 -4.90 4.30
C ALA A 176 7.97 -3.43 4.69
N MET A 177 9.01 -3.13 5.46
CA MET A 177 9.34 -1.76 5.91
C MET A 177 9.84 -0.88 4.76
N ILE A 178 10.67 -1.38 3.84
CA ILE A 178 11.11 -0.59 2.69
C ILE A 178 9.93 -0.25 1.75
N GLU A 179 8.98 -1.18 1.59
CA GLU A 179 7.74 -0.90 0.87
C GLU A 179 6.87 0.14 1.58
N ALA A 180 6.76 0.06 2.90
CA ALA A 180 6.06 1.06 3.70
C ALA A 180 6.69 2.45 3.54
N TYR A 181 8.02 2.53 3.53
CA TYR A 181 8.74 3.77 3.29
C TYR A 181 8.47 4.33 1.88
N CYS A 182 8.58 3.50 0.84
CA CYS A 182 8.26 3.93 -0.53
C CYS A 182 6.79 4.36 -0.68
N ASN A 183 5.86 3.75 0.07
CA ASN A 183 4.46 4.15 0.10
C ASN A 183 4.23 5.50 0.79
N LEU A 184 5.01 5.82 1.83
CA LEU A 184 4.98 7.14 2.47
C LEU A 184 5.45 8.22 1.49
N GLU A 185 6.61 8.03 0.85
CA GLU A 185 7.14 8.98 -0.12
C GLU A 185 6.23 9.14 -1.34
N ASN A 186 5.65 8.05 -1.83
CA ASN A 186 4.68 8.13 -2.92
C ASN A 186 3.43 8.94 -2.57
N ARG A 187 2.92 8.82 -1.34
CA ARG A 187 1.78 9.62 -0.90
C ARG A 187 2.15 11.09 -0.84
N ARG A 188 3.33 11.41 -0.27
CA ARG A 188 3.87 12.77 -0.24
C ARG A 188 3.98 13.36 -1.64
N LEU A 189 4.55 12.62 -2.59
CA LEU A 189 4.65 13.03 -3.99
C LEU A 189 3.26 13.16 -4.64
N ALA A 190 2.35 12.22 -4.43
CA ALA A 190 1.01 12.30 -5.02
C ALA A 190 0.24 13.54 -4.54
N GLU A 191 0.39 13.94 -3.27
CA GLU A 191 -0.19 15.18 -2.75
C GLU A 191 0.47 16.42 -3.36
N GLU A 192 1.79 16.43 -3.48
CA GLU A 192 2.55 17.53 -4.08
C GLU A 192 2.16 17.78 -5.55
N TYR A 193 2.11 16.72 -6.35
CA TYR A 193 1.74 16.79 -7.76
C TYR A 193 0.24 16.99 -7.95
N GLY A 194 -0.59 16.44 -7.07
CA GLY A 194 -2.03 16.66 -7.07
C GLY A 194 -2.41 18.13 -6.90
N ARG A 195 -1.65 18.90 -6.10
CA ARG A 195 -1.81 20.36 -6.00
C ARG A 195 -1.53 21.10 -7.31
N ARG A 196 -0.76 20.49 -8.22
CA ARG A 196 -0.46 20.98 -9.58
C ARG A 196 -1.45 20.45 -10.63
N GLY A 197 -2.48 19.69 -10.22
CA GLY A 197 -3.40 19.02 -11.15
C GLY A 197 -2.77 17.85 -11.92
N LEU A 198 -1.68 17.28 -11.39
CA LEU A 198 -0.96 16.17 -12.00
C LEU A 198 -1.20 14.87 -11.22
N TYR A 199 -1.14 13.74 -11.92
CA TYR A 199 -1.38 12.41 -11.37
C TYR A 199 -0.17 11.51 -11.60
N LEU A 200 0.14 10.72 -10.58
CA LEU A 200 1.26 9.77 -10.59
C LEU A 200 0.81 8.37 -10.96
N ARG A 201 1.60 7.69 -11.80
CA ARG A 201 1.43 6.27 -12.12
C ARG A 201 1.99 5.38 -11.00
N PRO A 202 1.59 4.10 -10.91
CA PRO A 202 2.24 3.15 -10.01
C PRO A 202 3.75 3.05 -10.28
N ARG A 203 4.54 2.87 -9.21
CA ARG A 203 6.00 2.70 -9.30
C ARG A 203 6.36 1.50 -10.17
N PHE A 204 7.38 1.63 -10.99
CA PHE A 204 7.93 0.53 -11.76
C PHE A 204 9.46 0.49 -11.62
N SER A 205 10.02 -0.68 -11.34
CA SER A 205 11.44 -0.84 -10.97
C SER A 205 12.18 -1.75 -11.94
N PRO A 206 13.48 -1.50 -12.21
CA PRO A 206 14.32 -2.46 -12.91
C PRO A 206 14.26 -3.84 -12.26
N GLY A 207 14.21 -4.90 -13.07
CA GLY A 207 14.05 -6.29 -12.63
C GLY A 207 12.59 -6.77 -12.54
N TYR A 208 11.60 -5.91 -12.82
CA TYR A 208 10.18 -6.29 -12.90
C TYR A 208 9.69 -6.40 -14.35
N GLY A 209 8.85 -7.40 -14.62
CA GLY A 209 8.29 -7.64 -15.96
C GLY A 209 9.42 -7.85 -16.98
N ASP A 210 9.37 -7.09 -18.08
CA ASP A 210 10.40 -7.07 -19.12
C ASP A 210 11.36 -5.86 -19.00
N PHE A 211 11.34 -5.14 -17.87
CA PHE A 211 12.28 -4.06 -17.61
C PHE A 211 13.56 -4.62 -16.99
N SER A 212 14.60 -4.74 -17.81
CA SER A 212 15.87 -5.39 -17.43
C SER A 212 16.48 -4.79 -16.15
N LEU A 213 17.06 -5.66 -15.32
CA LEU A 213 17.83 -5.25 -14.15
C LEU A 213 19.06 -4.41 -14.54
N GLU A 214 19.59 -4.55 -15.75
CA GLU A 214 20.74 -3.75 -16.24
C GLU A 214 20.52 -2.23 -16.15
N TYR A 215 19.26 -1.78 -16.28
CA TYR A 215 18.92 -0.35 -16.14
C TYR A 215 19.15 0.19 -14.73
N GLN A 216 19.42 -0.68 -13.75
CA GLN A 216 19.86 -0.26 -12.42
C GLN A 216 21.12 0.63 -12.49
N ARG A 217 22.07 0.34 -13.41
CA ARG A 217 23.25 1.19 -13.64
C ARG A 217 22.85 2.59 -14.11
N SER A 218 21.86 2.68 -14.99
CA SER A 218 21.32 3.95 -15.49
C SER A 218 20.72 4.78 -14.37
N PHE A 219 19.97 4.16 -13.45
CA PHE A 219 19.46 4.82 -12.25
C PHE A 219 20.58 5.34 -11.35
N ALA A 220 21.59 4.50 -11.08
CA ALA A 220 22.73 4.88 -10.25
C ALA A 220 23.46 6.12 -10.79
N SER A 221 23.68 6.16 -12.11
CA SER A 221 24.30 7.29 -12.79
C SER A 221 23.39 8.53 -12.81
N ALA A 222 22.13 8.37 -13.24
CA ALA A 222 21.20 9.50 -13.42
C ALA A 222 20.86 10.22 -12.11
N LEU A 223 20.91 9.52 -10.98
CA LEU A 223 20.55 10.06 -9.67
C LEU A 223 21.76 10.31 -8.75
N GLU A 224 22.99 10.02 -9.20
CA GLU A 224 24.19 10.02 -8.35
C GLU A 224 23.92 9.26 -7.02
N LEU A 225 23.33 8.06 -7.10
CA LEU A 225 22.69 7.39 -5.96
C LEU A 225 23.61 7.20 -4.75
N GLU A 226 24.89 6.90 -4.99
CA GLU A 226 25.88 6.74 -3.94
C GLU A 226 26.03 8.02 -3.11
N LYS A 227 26.21 9.15 -3.79
CA LYS A 227 26.43 10.45 -3.17
C LYS A 227 25.16 11.02 -2.53
N ARG A 228 24.00 10.82 -3.16
CA ARG A 228 22.73 11.44 -2.74
C ARG A 228 21.92 10.60 -1.75
N ALA A 229 21.91 9.28 -1.93
CA ALA A 229 21.12 8.35 -1.13
C ALA A 229 21.96 7.31 -0.38
N GLY A 230 23.27 7.24 -0.60
CA GLY A 230 24.13 6.22 0.00
C GLY A 230 23.91 4.82 -0.58
N ILE A 231 23.38 4.72 -1.80
CA ILE A 231 23.06 3.45 -2.46
C ILE A 231 24.10 3.18 -3.55
N THR A 232 24.76 2.03 -3.46
CA THR A 232 25.74 1.52 -4.44
C THR A 232 25.24 0.24 -5.08
N LEU A 233 25.88 -0.19 -6.16
CA LEU A 233 25.58 -1.45 -6.85
C LEU A 233 26.77 -2.39 -6.74
N THR A 234 26.48 -3.67 -6.50
CA THR A 234 27.43 -4.77 -6.71
C THR A 234 27.64 -5.04 -8.20
N ASP A 235 28.64 -5.86 -8.53
CA ASP A 235 28.87 -6.31 -9.92
C ASP A 235 27.67 -7.04 -10.52
N SER A 236 26.87 -7.71 -9.68
CA SER A 236 25.62 -8.39 -10.04
C SER A 236 24.39 -7.48 -9.98
N LEU A 237 24.59 -6.15 -9.88
CA LEU A 237 23.55 -5.12 -9.87
C LEU A 237 22.63 -5.10 -8.65
N LEU A 238 22.93 -5.88 -7.62
CA LEU A 238 22.23 -5.80 -6.36
C LEU A 238 22.62 -4.51 -5.64
N MET A 239 21.63 -3.86 -5.02
CA MET A 239 21.83 -2.64 -4.25
C MET A 239 22.46 -2.93 -2.89
N VAL A 240 23.32 -2.02 -2.46
CA VAL A 240 23.86 -1.95 -1.09
C VAL A 240 23.61 -0.53 -0.56
N PRO A 241 22.83 -0.35 0.52
CA PRO A 241 22.23 -1.38 1.40
C PRO A 241 21.18 -2.28 0.71
N SER A 242 20.95 -3.48 1.26
CA SER A 242 20.10 -4.51 0.65
C SER A 242 18.61 -4.17 0.65
N LYS A 243 18.15 -3.38 1.63
CA LYS A 243 16.77 -2.88 1.72
C LYS A 243 16.66 -1.52 1.06
N SER A 244 16.86 -1.54 -0.25
CA SER A 244 16.80 -0.37 -1.11
C SER A 244 15.87 -0.63 -2.30
N VAL A 245 15.30 0.44 -2.83
CA VAL A 245 14.40 0.43 -3.99
C VAL A 245 14.80 1.57 -4.91
N THR A 246 14.83 1.30 -6.21
CA THR A 246 14.83 2.32 -7.25
C THR A 246 13.62 2.13 -8.12
N ALA A 247 12.95 3.22 -8.49
CA ALA A 247 11.79 3.11 -9.36
C ALA A 247 11.56 4.39 -10.16
N VAL A 248 10.85 4.20 -11.27
CA VAL A 248 10.26 5.27 -12.05
C VAL A 248 8.77 5.40 -11.73
N ILE A 249 8.30 6.64 -11.71
CA ILE A 249 6.90 7.01 -11.57
C ILE A 249 6.55 7.91 -12.76
N GLY A 250 5.57 7.52 -13.57
CA GLY A 250 5.04 8.39 -14.63
C GLY A 250 4.24 9.55 -14.06
N ILE A 251 4.37 10.73 -14.67
CA ILE A 251 3.62 11.95 -14.34
C ILE A 251 2.77 12.35 -15.55
N GLY A 252 1.45 12.41 -15.35
CA GLY A 252 0.48 12.75 -16.39
C GLY A 252 -0.58 13.74 -15.91
N SER A 253 -1.31 14.33 -16.86
CA SER A 253 -2.42 15.28 -16.61
C SER A 253 -3.77 14.59 -16.44
N GLU A 254 -3.88 13.31 -16.81
CA GLU A 254 -5.10 12.55 -16.67
C GLU A 254 -5.10 11.74 -15.38
N ALA A 255 -6.24 11.73 -14.68
CA ALA A 255 -6.46 10.85 -13.55
C ALA A 255 -6.39 9.41 -14.06
N CYS A 256 -5.32 8.71 -13.73
CA CYS A 256 -5.27 7.28 -13.95
C CYS A 256 -6.28 6.63 -13.00
N SER A 257 -7.12 5.72 -13.48
CA SER A 257 -7.98 4.87 -12.64
C SER A 257 -7.19 3.98 -11.65
N GLN A 258 -5.85 3.96 -11.79
CA GLN A 258 -4.89 3.29 -10.92
C GLN A 258 -4.04 4.27 -10.07
N ALA A 259 -4.19 5.59 -10.27
CA ALA A 259 -3.54 6.60 -9.44
C ALA A 259 -4.25 6.65 -8.08
N GLY A 260 -3.74 5.89 -7.11
CA GLY A 260 -4.28 5.85 -5.76
C GLY A 260 -4.24 4.47 -5.11
N THR A 261 -4.01 3.39 -5.87
CA THR A 261 -3.70 2.09 -5.28
C THR A 261 -2.20 1.90 -5.22
N ALA A 262 -1.61 2.31 -4.10
CA ALA A 262 -0.39 1.69 -3.61
C ALA A 262 -0.67 0.18 -3.47
N GLY A 263 -0.42 -0.59 -4.52
CA GLY A 263 -0.77 -2.01 -4.59
C GLY A 263 -1.69 -2.40 -5.76
N GLY A 264 -1.40 -1.94 -6.98
CA GLY A 264 -1.71 -2.79 -8.14
C GLY A 264 -1.05 -4.15 -7.86
N ARG A 265 -1.85 -5.23 -7.79
CA ARG A 265 -1.40 -6.56 -7.39
C ARG A 265 -0.18 -6.95 -8.22
N SER A 266 1.02 -6.83 -7.64
CA SER A 266 2.29 -7.01 -8.36
C SER A 266 2.42 -8.39 -9.00
N CYS A 267 1.64 -9.34 -8.46
CA CYS A 267 1.55 -10.70 -8.93
C CYS A 267 0.75 -10.88 -10.25
N GLU A 268 -0.15 -9.96 -10.61
CA GLU A 268 -0.98 -10.09 -11.83
C GLU A 268 -0.16 -9.84 -13.11
N ALA A 269 0.82 -8.94 -13.06
CA ALA A 269 1.73 -8.66 -14.17
C ALA A 269 3.00 -9.56 -14.17
N CYS A 270 3.19 -10.36 -13.12
CA CYS A 270 4.36 -11.23 -12.99
C CYS A 270 4.18 -12.52 -13.79
N GLN A 271 5.11 -12.80 -14.71
CA GLN A 271 5.09 -13.99 -15.57
C GLN A 271 5.52 -15.29 -14.83
N LYS A 272 6.03 -15.19 -13.61
CA LYS A 272 6.48 -16.36 -12.83
C LYS A 272 5.28 -17.07 -12.19
N GLU A 273 4.70 -18.02 -12.91
CA GLU A 273 3.49 -18.73 -12.47
C GLU A 273 3.72 -19.53 -11.18
N ASP A 274 4.86 -20.25 -11.08
CA ASP A 274 5.26 -20.98 -9.88
C ASP A 274 6.06 -20.10 -8.91
N CYS A 275 5.38 -19.10 -8.35
CA CYS A 275 5.93 -18.25 -7.31
C CYS A 275 5.25 -18.53 -5.97
N MET A 276 6.02 -18.99 -4.98
CA MET A 276 5.51 -19.28 -3.63
C MET A 276 4.90 -18.07 -2.91
N TYR A 277 5.20 -16.86 -3.40
CA TYR A 277 4.75 -15.58 -2.85
C TYR A 277 3.56 -14.98 -3.61
N ARG A 278 3.06 -15.64 -4.67
CA ARG A 278 1.97 -15.13 -5.52
C ARG A 278 0.70 -14.92 -4.71
N GLU A 279 0.14 -13.72 -4.77
CA GLU A 279 -1.17 -13.42 -4.19
C GLU A 279 -2.27 -14.21 -4.92
N ARG A 280 -3.02 -15.04 -4.18
CA ARG A 280 -4.22 -15.70 -4.70
C ARG A 280 -5.44 -14.86 -4.31
N LYS A 281 -6.38 -14.64 -5.24
CA LYS A 281 -7.63 -13.93 -4.95
C LYS A 281 -8.45 -14.77 -3.95
N GLU A 282 -8.78 -14.20 -2.80
CA GLU A 282 -9.82 -14.75 -1.93
C GLU A 282 -11.17 -14.55 -2.63
N GLY A 283 -11.64 -15.59 -3.33
CA GLY A 283 -12.85 -15.51 -4.15
C GLY A 283 -13.02 -16.63 -5.17
N SER A 284 -12.77 -17.88 -4.78
CA SER A 284 -13.31 -19.04 -5.48
C SER A 284 -13.45 -20.17 -4.46
N LYS A 285 -14.66 -20.36 -3.93
CA LYS A 285 -15.06 -21.67 -3.43
C LYS A 285 -15.16 -22.57 -4.66
N GLY A 286 -14.05 -23.19 -5.05
CA GLY A 286 -13.94 -24.12 -6.15
C GLY A 286 -13.56 -25.49 -5.62
N GLN A 287 -14.52 -26.41 -5.73
CA GLN A 287 -14.49 -27.84 -5.43
C GLN A 287 -13.12 -28.50 -5.31
N VAL A 288 -12.94 -29.22 -4.19
CA VAL A 288 -12.06 -30.38 -4.11
C VAL A 288 -12.50 -31.35 -5.21
N SER A 289 -11.76 -31.42 -6.32
CA SER A 289 -11.87 -32.52 -7.27
C SER A 289 -11.32 -33.77 -6.60
N ARG A 290 -12.23 -34.57 -6.04
CA ARG A 290 -12.02 -36.01 -5.91
C ARG A 290 -12.08 -36.60 -7.32
N SER A 291 -10.95 -36.80 -7.97
CA SER A 291 -10.81 -37.79 -9.05
C SER A 291 -10.14 -39.03 -8.44
N ALA A 292 -10.95 -40.00 -8.01
CA ALA A 292 -11.44 -41.11 -8.82
C ALA A 292 -10.54 -42.34 -8.62
N ALA A 293 -10.95 -43.17 -7.66
CA ALA A 293 -10.53 -44.55 -7.57
C ALA A 293 -11.06 -45.34 -8.77
N GLY A 294 -10.16 -46.10 -9.41
CA GLY A 294 -10.42 -47.42 -9.97
C GLY A 294 -11.06 -47.52 -11.35
N ARG A 295 -10.34 -48.17 -12.27
CA ARG A 295 -10.79 -49.46 -12.82
C ARG A 295 -9.66 -50.25 -13.46
N ALA A 296 -9.75 -51.55 -13.25
CA ALA A 296 -8.82 -52.61 -13.59
C ALA A 296 -8.74 -52.90 -15.10
N GLY A 297 -7.65 -53.57 -15.49
CA GLY A 297 -7.49 -54.17 -16.81
C GLY A 297 -6.19 -54.97 -16.93
N THR A 298 -6.23 -56.21 -16.44
CA THR A 298 -5.59 -57.43 -16.99
C THR A 298 -4.30 -57.31 -17.83
N GLY A 299 -3.23 -58.03 -17.45
CA GLY A 299 -2.22 -58.40 -18.44
C GLY A 299 -0.86 -58.91 -17.96
N ASN A 300 -0.83 -60.20 -17.61
CA ASN A 300 0.22 -61.15 -17.97
C ASN A 300 1.52 -61.30 -17.14
N ARG A 301 1.67 -62.56 -16.69
CA ARG A 301 2.87 -63.30 -16.29
C ARG A 301 4.06 -63.04 -17.22
N GLN A 302 5.29 -62.96 -16.68
CA GLN A 302 6.32 -64.02 -16.77
C GLN A 302 7.73 -63.52 -16.39
N ARG A 303 8.45 -64.36 -15.62
CA ARG A 303 9.92 -64.56 -15.54
C ARG A 303 10.70 -63.40 -14.89
N LYS A 304 11.63 -63.60 -13.96
CA LYS A 304 12.37 -64.76 -13.48
C LYS A 304 12.85 -64.43 -12.06
#